data_AF-A0AAE0AR65-F1
#
_entry.id   AF-A0AAE0AR65-F1
#
_cell.length_a   1.000
_cell.length_b   1.000
_cell.length_c   1.000
_cell.angle_alpha   90.00
_cell.angle_beta   90.00
_cell.angle_gamma   90.00
#
_symmetry.space_group_name_H-M   'P 1'
#
loop_
_entity.id
_entity.type
_entity.pdbx_description
1 polymer ?
#
loop_
_entity_poly.entity_id
_entity_poly.type
_entity_poly.pdbx_seq_one_letter_code
_entity_poly.pdbx_strand_id
1 'polypeptide(L)'
;MVEDVIPSLVTDVENAFLISIPSMDDIHDVVFAINAASAPGPDGFSGGFYQCCWEVFGFIEDRHIEDCITIASDCVNVMHKKCSGGNLAMKIDIRKAFDTLDWSFLRRVLQAFGFSPVFMDWIDSILGSSRLSMLINGSPEEDFLSRLLSRMVDSSQLLPISSSRGFSAPTHLLYADDVLIFCRGTVKNLKNIMSTFEVYGNISGQLVNWGKSSIYFGSSVSPSRNGRLQSLVGMQIGQLPFFYLGVPLF
;
A
#
# COMPACT_ATOMS: atom_id res chain seq x y z
N MET A 1 -26.69 9.40 25.08
CA MET A 1 -25.39 8.89 24.59
C MET A 1 -25.66 7.93 23.43
N VAL A 2 -24.66 7.45 22.68
CA VAL A 2 -24.86 6.56 21.50
C VAL A 2 -25.76 5.35 21.83
N GLU A 3 -25.68 4.88 23.07
CA GLU A 3 -26.49 3.81 23.67
C GLU A 3 -28.01 4.07 23.64
N ASP A 4 -28.46 5.33 23.59
CA ASP A 4 -29.89 5.68 23.59
C ASP A 4 -30.52 5.64 22.19
N VAL A 5 -29.71 5.49 21.13
CA VAL A 5 -30.14 5.60 19.72
C VAL A 5 -29.93 4.28 18.96
N ILE A 6 -29.01 3.43 19.41
CA ILE A 6 -28.67 2.17 18.73
C ILE A 6 -29.35 1.01 19.44
N PRO A 7 -30.26 0.28 18.77
CA PRO A 7 -30.87 -0.91 19.34
C PRO A 7 -29.85 -2.06 19.46
N SER A 8 -29.93 -2.82 20.55
CA SER A 8 -29.27 -4.12 20.62
C SER A 8 -30.01 -5.07 19.67
N LEU A 9 -29.33 -5.51 18.61
CA LEU A 9 -29.89 -6.33 17.54
C LEU A 9 -29.26 -7.72 17.48
N VAL A 10 -28.08 -7.91 18.07
CA VAL A 10 -27.35 -9.18 18.03
C VAL A 10 -27.78 -10.05 19.19
N THR A 11 -28.34 -11.21 18.87
CA THR A 11 -28.77 -12.23 19.82
C THR A 11 -27.61 -13.09 20.31
N ASP A 12 -27.81 -13.80 21.43
CA ASP A 12 -26.80 -14.73 21.95
C ASP A 12 -26.49 -15.88 20.96
N VAL A 13 -27.47 -16.28 20.15
CA VAL A 13 -27.29 -17.30 19.10
C VAL A 13 -26.40 -16.77 17.97
N GLU A 14 -26.62 -15.53 17.54
CA GLU A 14 -25.77 -14.89 16.53
C GLU A 14 -24.35 -14.66 17.07
N ASN A 15 -24.20 -14.26 18.34
CA ASN A 15 -22.89 -14.16 18.98
C ASN A 15 -22.17 -15.51 19.03
N ALA A 16 -22.87 -16.60 19.37
CA ALA A 16 -22.30 -17.94 19.39
C ALA A 16 -21.85 -18.39 17.99
N PHE A 17 -22.59 -18.02 16.95
CA PHE A 17 -22.19 -18.25 15.57
C PHE A 17 -20.96 -17.41 15.17
N LEU A 18 -20.95 -16.12 15.50
CA LEU A 18 -19.86 -15.19 15.15
C LEU A 18 -18.52 -15.53 15.82
N ILE A 19 -18.55 -16.20 16.97
CA ILE A 19 -17.33 -16.68 17.67
C ILE A 19 -16.98 -18.14 17.36
N SER A 20 -17.78 -18.81 16.54
CA SER A 20 -17.48 -20.17 16.11
C SER A 20 -16.37 -20.16 15.05
N ILE A 21 -15.56 -21.22 15.01
CA ILE A 21 -14.55 -21.39 13.97
C ILE A 21 -15.29 -21.69 12.67
N PRO A 22 -15.20 -20.84 11.64
CA PRO A 22 -15.92 -21.07 10.39
C PRO A 22 -15.34 -22.29 9.66
N SER A 23 -16.20 -23.03 8.96
CA SER A 23 -15.75 -24.09 8.06
C SER A 23 -15.23 -23.48 6.75
N MET A 24 -14.47 -24.27 5.97
CA MET A 24 -13.96 -23.80 4.67
C MET A 24 -15.08 -23.41 3.69
N ASP A 25 -16.22 -24.10 3.77
CA ASP A 25 -17.40 -23.81 2.95
C ASP A 25 -18.05 -22.48 3.36
N ASP A 26 -18.11 -22.19 4.68
CA ASP A 26 -18.61 -20.90 5.18
C ASP A 26 -17.73 -19.73 4.71
N ILE A 27 -16.41 -19.90 4.74
CA ILE A 27 -15.45 -18.87 4.29
C ILE A 27 -15.61 -18.65 2.78
N HIS A 28 -15.78 -19.73 2.00
CA HIS A 28 -16.03 -19.65 0.56
C HIS A 28 -17.28 -18.83 0.27
N ASP A 29 -18.40 -19.20 0.86
CA ASP A 29 -19.69 -18.58 0.58
C ASP A 29 -19.73 -17.10 0.98
N VAL A 30 -19.08 -16.74 2.09
CA VAL A 30 -18.94 -15.34 2.50
C VAL A 30 -18.11 -14.55 1.50
N VAL A 31 -16.96 -15.07 1.03
CA VAL A 31 -16.11 -14.38 0.04
C VAL A 31 -16.85 -14.18 -1.29
N PHE A 32 -17.60 -15.17 -1.75
CA PHE A 32 -18.39 -15.07 -2.98
C PHE A 32 -19.67 -14.24 -2.85
N ALA A 33 -20.13 -13.97 -1.63
CA ALA A 33 -21.22 -13.04 -1.35
C ALA A 33 -20.79 -11.56 -1.28
N ILE A 34 -19.48 -11.25 -1.18
CA ILE A 34 -18.99 -9.86 -1.16
C ILE A 34 -19.34 -9.16 -2.49
N ASN A 35 -19.78 -7.90 -2.43
CA ASN A 35 -19.96 -7.13 -3.66
C ASN A 35 -18.60 -6.90 -4.32
N ALA A 36 -18.42 -7.39 -5.56
CA ALA A 36 -17.15 -7.31 -6.26
C ALA A 36 -16.62 -5.87 -6.44
N ALA A 37 -17.53 -4.89 -6.49
CA ALA A 37 -17.24 -3.47 -6.65
C ALA A 37 -17.20 -2.70 -5.31
N SER A 38 -17.20 -3.38 -4.15
CA SER A 38 -17.11 -2.73 -2.85
C SER A 38 -15.79 -2.00 -2.67
N ALA A 39 -15.81 -0.93 -1.88
CA ALA A 39 -14.59 -0.22 -1.51
C ALA A 39 -13.61 -1.18 -0.79
N PRO A 40 -12.30 -1.02 -1.03
CA PRO A 40 -11.31 -1.92 -0.48
C PRO A 40 -11.18 -1.86 1.04
N GLY A 41 -10.90 -3.01 1.66
CA GLY A 41 -10.67 -3.15 3.10
C GLY A 41 -9.34 -2.54 3.56
N PRO A 42 -8.91 -2.75 4.83
CA PRO A 42 -7.64 -2.24 5.36
C PRO A 42 -6.43 -2.81 4.62
N ASP A 43 -6.66 -3.94 3.96
CA ASP A 43 -5.81 -4.68 3.03
C ASP A 43 -5.68 -4.03 1.64
N GLY A 44 -6.55 -3.08 1.27
CA GLY A 44 -6.53 -2.45 -0.05
C GLY A 44 -7.26 -3.22 -1.17
N PHE A 45 -8.00 -4.30 -0.88
CA PHE A 45 -8.67 -5.13 -1.89
C PHE A 45 -10.20 -5.06 -1.87
N SER A 46 -10.80 -5.06 -3.07
CA SER A 46 -12.26 -5.15 -3.24
C SER A 46 -12.75 -6.61 -3.22
N GLY A 47 -14.06 -6.82 -3.07
CA GLY A 47 -14.64 -8.17 -3.11
C GLY A 47 -14.31 -8.97 -4.37
N GLY A 48 -14.14 -8.31 -5.51
CA GLY A 48 -13.86 -8.97 -6.78
C GLY A 48 -12.47 -9.60 -6.83
N PHE A 49 -11.52 -9.04 -6.07
CA PHE A 49 -10.19 -9.60 -5.89
C PHE A 49 -10.25 -10.93 -5.13
N TYR A 50 -10.95 -10.96 -3.98
CA TYR A 50 -11.07 -12.16 -3.16
C TYR A 50 -11.77 -13.32 -3.87
N GLN A 51 -12.77 -13.01 -4.68
CA GLN A 51 -13.49 -14.00 -5.51
C GLN A 51 -12.62 -14.58 -6.61
N CYS A 52 -11.84 -13.73 -7.29
CA CYS A 52 -10.96 -14.17 -8.37
C CYS A 52 -9.78 -15.01 -7.86
N CYS A 53 -9.30 -14.73 -6.65
CA CYS A 53 -8.10 -15.36 -6.09
C CYS A 53 -8.41 -16.48 -5.09
N TRP A 54 -9.66 -16.93 -4.96
CA TRP A 54 -10.09 -17.94 -3.96
C TRP A 54 -9.22 -19.21 -3.97
N GLU A 55 -8.89 -19.75 -5.14
CA GLU A 55 -8.03 -20.94 -5.27
C GLU A 55 -6.55 -20.69 -4.95
N VAL A 56 -6.15 -19.44 -4.68
CA VAL A 56 -4.75 -18.98 -4.59
C VAL A 56 -4.33 -18.62 -3.15
N PHE A 57 -5.25 -18.42 -2.20
CA PHE A 57 -4.97 -17.85 -0.86
C PHE A 57 -4.27 -18.77 0.17
N GLY A 58 -3.37 -19.64 -0.28
CA GLY A 58 -2.31 -20.16 0.61
C GLY A 58 -1.29 -19.07 0.89
N PHE A 59 -0.97 -18.83 2.16
CA PHE A 59 0.18 -18.05 2.61
C PHE A 59 1.41 -18.32 1.72
N ILE A 60 2.03 -17.24 1.26
CA ILE A 60 3.08 -17.28 0.25
C ILE A 60 4.41 -17.61 0.93
N GLU A 61 4.88 -18.85 0.82
CA GLU A 61 6.30 -19.18 0.97
C GLU A 61 7.11 -18.37 -0.07
N ASP A 62 8.25 -17.81 0.33
CA ASP A 62 9.31 -17.21 -0.53
C ASP A 62 9.30 -15.70 -0.85
N ARG A 63 8.59 -14.83 -0.10
CA ARG A 63 8.85 -13.37 -0.15
C ARG A 63 9.17 -12.84 1.24
N HIS A 64 10.46 -12.82 1.60
CA HIS A 64 10.90 -12.29 2.87
C HIS A 64 10.92 -10.75 2.84
N ILE A 65 10.47 -10.12 3.93
CA ILE A 65 10.55 -8.67 4.13
C ILE A 65 11.98 -8.13 3.95
N GLU A 66 12.96 -8.98 4.28
CA GLU A 66 14.41 -8.74 4.17
C GLU A 66 14.86 -8.48 2.72
N ASP A 67 14.24 -9.13 1.74
CA ASP A 67 14.57 -8.93 0.32
C ASP A 67 14.16 -7.52 -0.14
N CYS A 68 12.97 -7.08 0.27
CA CYS A 68 12.48 -5.73 -0.03
C CYS A 68 13.40 -4.66 0.58
N ILE A 69 13.85 -4.89 1.81
CA ILE A 69 14.78 -4.00 2.52
C ILE A 69 16.13 -3.96 1.81
N THR A 70 16.67 -5.11 1.43
CA THR A 70 17.97 -5.24 0.74
C THR A 70 17.94 -4.52 -0.61
N ILE A 71 16.91 -4.78 -1.41
CA ILE A 71 16.77 -4.15 -2.74
C ILE A 71 16.56 -2.63 -2.60
N ALA A 72 15.78 -2.19 -1.62
CA ALA A 72 15.59 -0.76 -1.35
C ALA A 72 16.92 -0.09 -0.98
N SER A 73 17.72 -0.73 -0.11
CA SER A 73 19.05 -0.26 0.28
C SER A 73 20.00 -0.14 -0.92
N ASP A 74 20.04 -1.14 -1.80
CA ASP A 74 20.84 -1.09 -3.03
C ASP A 74 20.39 0.05 -3.96
N CYS A 75 19.09 0.26 -4.09
CA CYS A 75 18.54 1.35 -4.90
C CYS A 75 18.91 2.74 -4.34
N VAL A 76 18.87 2.92 -3.01
CA VAL A 76 19.30 4.16 -2.35
C VAL A 76 20.78 4.42 -2.62
N ASN A 77 21.62 3.39 -2.49
CA ASN A 77 23.05 3.51 -2.82
C ASN A 77 23.27 3.94 -4.29
N VAL A 78 22.54 3.35 -5.23
CA VAL A 78 22.63 3.67 -6.67
C VAL A 78 22.06 5.07 -6.98
N MET A 79 21.17 5.60 -6.16
CA MET A 79 20.60 6.94 -6.32
C MET A 79 21.69 8.04 -6.32
N HIS A 80 22.80 7.84 -5.62
CA HIS A 80 23.90 8.81 -5.57
C HIS A 80 24.72 8.88 -6.87
N LYS A 81 24.53 7.95 -7.80
CA LYS A 81 25.24 7.95 -9.08
C LYS A 81 24.89 9.19 -9.91
N LYS A 82 25.93 9.80 -10.51
CA LYS A 82 25.76 10.92 -11.45
C LYS A 82 25.09 10.46 -12.73
N CYS A 83 23.99 11.11 -13.10
CA CYS A 83 23.34 10.94 -14.38
C CYS A 83 22.71 12.26 -14.83
N SER A 84 22.38 12.39 -16.12
CA SER A 84 21.63 13.56 -16.58
C SER A 84 20.27 13.60 -15.91
N GLY A 85 20.03 14.65 -15.14
CA GLY A 85 18.83 14.81 -14.35
C GLY A 85 18.95 14.41 -12.88
N GLY A 86 20.00 13.66 -12.54
CA GLY A 86 20.16 12.95 -11.27
C GLY A 86 19.12 11.85 -11.06
N ASN A 87 19.40 10.95 -10.13
CA ASN A 87 18.43 9.94 -9.67
C ASN A 87 17.69 10.47 -8.44
N LEU A 88 16.48 9.98 -8.22
CA LEU A 88 15.68 10.27 -7.05
C LEU A 88 14.87 9.04 -6.63
N ALA A 89 14.40 9.08 -5.39
CA ALA A 89 13.41 8.15 -4.87
C ALA A 89 12.18 8.93 -4.37
N MET A 90 11.01 8.30 -4.43
CA MET A 90 9.76 8.84 -3.90
C MET A 90 9.16 7.78 -2.97
N LYS A 91 8.89 8.15 -1.72
CA LYS A 91 8.09 7.36 -0.79
C LYS A 91 6.66 7.91 -0.83
N ILE A 92 5.74 7.13 -1.35
CA ILE A 92 4.34 7.50 -1.53
C ILE A 92 3.54 6.96 -0.36
N ASP A 93 2.78 7.85 0.27
CA ASP A 93 1.84 7.53 1.35
C ASP A 93 0.43 7.43 0.74
N ILE A 94 -0.12 6.22 0.66
CA ILE A 94 -1.51 6.01 0.21
C ILE A 94 -2.43 6.19 1.42
N ARG A 95 -3.51 6.98 1.27
CA ARG A 95 -4.49 7.16 2.35
C ARG A 95 -5.16 5.83 2.67
N LYS A 96 -5.06 5.40 3.92
CA LYS A 96 -5.83 4.27 4.42
C LYS A 96 -7.27 4.71 4.63
N ALA A 97 -8.22 3.88 4.19
CA ALA A 97 -9.64 4.10 4.47
C ALA A 97 -9.97 4.07 5.97
N PHE A 98 -9.09 3.47 6.77
CA PHE A 98 -9.26 3.22 8.20
C PHE A 98 -8.67 4.34 9.08
N ASP A 99 -7.73 5.15 8.57
CA ASP A 99 -7.07 6.22 9.34
C ASP A 99 -8.01 7.35 9.80
N THR A 100 -9.24 7.40 9.28
CA THR A 100 -10.25 8.43 9.61
C THR A 100 -11.30 8.00 10.63
N LEU A 101 -11.30 6.74 11.06
CA LEU A 101 -12.30 6.22 11.99
C LEU A 101 -11.86 6.44 13.44
N ASP A 102 -12.77 6.97 14.27
CA ASP A 102 -12.59 6.94 15.73
C ASP A 102 -12.85 5.52 16.23
N TRP A 103 -11.76 4.83 16.58
CA TRP A 103 -11.79 3.43 17.05
C TRP A 103 -12.56 3.24 18.34
N SER A 104 -12.52 4.24 19.24
CA SER A 104 -13.31 4.22 20.48
C SER A 104 -14.80 4.38 20.19
N PHE A 105 -15.15 5.15 19.16
CA PHE A 105 -16.52 5.24 18.67
C PHE A 105 -16.97 3.94 18.02
N LEU A 106 -16.16 3.33 17.15
CA LEU A 106 -16.46 2.03 16.53
C LEU A 106 -16.73 0.95 17.59
N ARG A 107 -15.86 0.84 18.61
CA ARG A 107 -16.04 -0.13 19.69
C ARG A 107 -17.33 0.11 20.48
N ARG A 108 -17.66 1.37 20.77
CA ARG A 108 -18.94 1.73 21.44
C ARG A 108 -20.15 1.37 20.59
N VAL A 109 -20.08 1.54 19.27
CA VAL A 109 -21.15 1.15 18.34
C VAL A 109 -21.33 -0.36 18.33
N LEU A 110 -20.25 -1.15 18.22
CA LEU A 110 -20.31 -2.61 18.28
C LEU A 110 -20.87 -3.10 19.62
N GLN A 111 -20.45 -2.50 20.72
CA GLN A 111 -20.97 -2.82 22.04
C GLN A 111 -22.48 -2.51 22.15
N ALA A 112 -22.93 -1.37 21.62
CA ALA A 112 -24.34 -0.99 21.65
C ALA A 112 -25.23 -1.93 20.81
N PHE A 113 -24.70 -2.49 19.71
CA PHE A 113 -25.41 -3.52 18.93
C PHE A 113 -25.52 -4.87 19.63
N GLY A 114 -24.74 -5.12 20.69
CA GLY A 114 -24.78 -6.35 21.48
C GLY A 114 -23.74 -7.41 21.05
N PHE A 115 -22.69 -7.03 20.31
CA PHE A 115 -21.64 -7.96 19.94
C PHE A 115 -20.84 -8.44 21.17
N SER A 116 -20.41 -9.71 21.15
CA SER A 116 -19.67 -10.30 22.26
C SER A 116 -18.28 -9.67 22.44
N PRO A 117 -17.73 -9.62 23.68
CA PRO A 117 -16.38 -9.14 23.93
C PRO A 117 -15.31 -9.87 23.12
N VAL A 118 -15.45 -11.20 22.95
CA VAL A 118 -14.53 -12.03 22.16
C VAL A 118 -14.51 -11.60 20.70
N PHE A 119 -15.68 -11.37 20.10
CA PHE A 119 -15.78 -10.89 18.72
C PHE A 119 -15.19 -9.48 18.57
N MET A 120 -15.45 -8.58 19.52
CA MET A 120 -14.86 -7.24 19.52
C MET A 120 -13.33 -7.28 19.62
N ASP A 121 -12.78 -8.15 20.47
CA ASP A 121 -11.33 -8.32 20.60
C ASP A 121 -10.69 -8.90 19.33
N TRP A 122 -11.41 -9.75 18.58
CA TRP A 122 -10.98 -10.20 17.24
C TRP A 122 -10.95 -9.05 16.24
N ILE A 123 -11.99 -8.20 16.22
CA ILE A 123 -12.02 -7.01 15.36
C ILE A 123 -10.85 -6.08 15.69
N ASP A 124 -10.57 -5.83 16.98
CA ASP A 124 -9.40 -5.04 17.38
C ASP A 124 -8.08 -5.67 16.96
N SER A 125 -7.97 -7.00 17.06
CA SER A 125 -6.77 -7.74 16.65
C SER A 125 -6.57 -7.73 15.14
N ILE A 126 -7.64 -7.86 14.36
CA ILE A 126 -7.62 -7.80 12.88
C ILE A 126 -7.23 -6.39 12.43
N LEU A 127 -7.87 -5.37 12.97
CA LEU A 127 -7.57 -3.97 12.68
C LEU A 127 -6.15 -3.57 13.14
N GLY A 128 -5.63 -4.20 14.18
CA GLY A 128 -4.26 -3.99 14.68
C GLY A 128 -3.17 -4.81 13.98
N SER A 129 -3.53 -5.84 13.20
CA SER A 129 -2.58 -6.81 12.62
C SER A 129 -2.47 -6.78 11.09
N SER A 130 -3.17 -5.86 10.40
CA SER A 130 -3.15 -5.78 8.94
C SER A 130 -1.71 -5.71 8.40
N ARG A 131 -1.22 -6.83 7.87
CA ARG A 131 0.04 -6.97 7.14
C ARG A 131 -0.25 -7.79 5.91
N LEU A 132 0.31 -7.39 4.77
CA LEU A 132 -0.05 -8.01 3.50
C LEU A 132 1.14 -8.18 2.55
N SER A 133 1.17 -9.34 1.90
CA SER A 133 2.01 -9.72 0.75
C SER A 133 1.12 -10.39 -0.32
N MET A 134 1.45 -10.22 -1.61
CA MET A 134 0.66 -10.73 -2.75
C MET A 134 1.41 -11.75 -3.62
N LEU A 135 0.68 -12.78 -4.07
CA LEU A 135 0.96 -13.71 -5.18
C LEU A 135 -0.34 -13.79 -6.01
N ILE A 136 -0.23 -13.84 -7.34
CA ILE A 136 -1.37 -13.99 -8.25
C ILE A 136 -1.05 -15.18 -9.17
N ASN A 137 -1.86 -16.25 -9.11
CA ASN A 137 -1.70 -17.47 -9.92
C ASN A 137 -0.42 -18.30 -9.66
N GLY A 138 -0.02 -18.46 -8.39
CA GLY A 138 1.18 -19.24 -8.02
C GLY A 138 2.49 -18.69 -8.57
N SER A 139 2.45 -17.48 -9.15
CA SER A 139 3.57 -16.72 -9.63
C SER A 139 3.40 -15.26 -9.16
N PRO A 140 4.46 -14.49 -8.97
CA PRO A 140 4.35 -13.10 -8.53
C PRO A 140 3.81 -12.24 -9.68
N GLU A 141 2.51 -12.30 -9.97
CA GLU A 141 1.89 -11.35 -10.89
C GLU A 141 1.64 -10.02 -10.17
N GLU A 142 2.03 -8.94 -10.84
CA GLU A 142 2.12 -7.59 -10.30
C GLU A 142 0.75 -6.99 -9.91
N ASP A 143 0.71 -6.28 -8.77
CA ASP A 143 -0.41 -5.43 -8.37
C ASP A 143 -0.83 -4.44 -9.47
N PHE A 144 -2.08 -3.98 -9.49
CA PHE A 144 -2.57 -3.02 -10.49
C PHE A 144 -1.70 -1.76 -10.56
N LEU A 145 -1.29 -1.20 -9.41
CA LEU A 145 -0.37 -0.06 -9.38
C LEU A 145 1.00 -0.43 -9.97
N SER A 146 1.54 -1.59 -9.59
CA SER A 146 2.79 -2.12 -10.15
C SER A 146 2.70 -2.24 -11.67
N ARG A 147 1.61 -2.79 -12.21
CA ARG A 147 1.40 -2.92 -13.66
C ARG A 147 1.33 -1.57 -14.35
N LEU A 148 0.66 -0.57 -13.77
CA LEU A 148 0.64 0.77 -14.33
C LEU A 148 2.06 1.36 -14.41
N LEU A 149 2.85 1.23 -13.35
CA LEU A 149 4.24 1.70 -13.30
C LEU A 149 5.14 0.93 -14.29
N SER A 150 5.02 -0.40 -14.35
CA SER A 150 5.73 -1.23 -15.33
C SER A 150 5.40 -0.83 -16.77
N ARG A 151 4.12 -0.61 -17.09
CA ARG A 151 3.72 -0.13 -18.42
C ARG A 151 4.28 1.26 -18.76
N MET A 152 4.46 2.14 -17.76
CA MET A 152 5.13 3.43 -18.01
C MET A 152 6.61 3.25 -18.36
N VAL A 153 7.27 2.25 -17.75
CA VAL A 153 8.67 1.92 -18.08
C VAL A 153 8.75 1.36 -19.50
N ASP A 154 7.90 0.39 -19.83
CA ASP A 154 7.85 -0.24 -21.15
C ASP A 154 7.57 0.78 -22.26
N SER A 155 6.68 1.73 -22.00
CA SER A 155 6.34 2.83 -22.93
C SER A 155 7.32 4.01 -22.89
N SER A 156 8.44 3.91 -22.16
CA SER A 156 9.43 4.98 -21.99
C SER A 156 8.85 6.30 -21.45
N GLN A 157 7.73 6.22 -20.75
CA GLN A 157 7.12 7.33 -20.01
C GLN A 157 7.76 7.50 -18.64
N LEU A 158 8.35 6.44 -18.08
CA LEU A 158 9.09 6.45 -16.84
C LEU A 158 10.49 5.89 -17.06
N LEU A 159 11.51 6.74 -16.93
CA LEU A 159 12.89 6.29 -16.99
C LEU A 159 13.36 5.82 -15.60
N PRO A 160 13.74 4.54 -15.42
CA PRO A 160 14.25 4.03 -14.15
C PRO A 160 15.58 4.67 -13.77
N ILE A 161 16.04 4.46 -12.53
CA ILE A 161 17.32 5.05 -12.08
C ILE A 161 18.46 4.64 -13.01
N SER A 162 19.35 5.59 -13.25
CA SER A 162 20.56 5.33 -14.00
C SER A 162 21.53 4.53 -13.13
N SER A 163 21.73 3.26 -13.46
CA SER A 163 22.56 2.30 -12.72
C SER A 163 23.89 1.99 -13.43
N SER A 164 24.69 1.09 -12.85
CA SER A 164 25.93 0.53 -13.41
C SER A 164 25.65 -0.62 -14.38
N ARG A 165 26.57 -0.89 -15.31
CA ARG A 165 26.46 -2.07 -16.18
C ARG A 165 26.31 -3.32 -15.30
N GLY A 166 25.20 -4.05 -15.47
CA GLY A 166 24.90 -5.29 -14.74
C GLY A 166 23.91 -5.15 -13.56
N PHE A 167 23.54 -3.95 -13.13
CA PHE A 167 22.49 -3.76 -12.11
C PHE A 167 21.25 -3.17 -12.75
N SER A 168 20.15 -3.93 -12.80
CA SER A 168 18.83 -3.41 -13.19
C SER A 168 18.04 -3.14 -11.91
N ALA A 169 18.08 -1.91 -11.44
CA ALA A 169 17.29 -1.53 -10.27
C ALA A 169 15.80 -1.59 -10.61
N PRO A 170 14.95 -2.08 -9.71
CA PRO A 170 13.50 -1.96 -9.89
C PRO A 170 13.09 -0.49 -9.91
N THR A 171 12.04 -0.21 -10.68
CA THR A 171 11.44 1.13 -10.73
C THR A 171 10.58 1.40 -9.51
N HIS A 172 10.05 0.35 -8.88
CA HIS A 172 9.19 0.46 -7.71
C HIS A 172 9.33 -0.75 -6.79
N LEU A 173 9.12 -0.52 -5.51
CA LEU A 173 8.94 -1.55 -4.48
C LEU A 173 7.63 -1.25 -3.77
N LEU A 174 6.74 -2.24 -3.74
CA LEU A 174 5.46 -2.16 -3.05
C LEU A 174 5.48 -3.18 -1.91
N TYR A 175 5.20 -2.72 -0.71
CA TYR A 175 4.95 -3.57 0.45
C TYR A 175 3.80 -2.98 1.26
N ALA A 176 2.63 -3.64 1.25
CA ALA A 176 1.39 -3.10 1.78
C ALA A 176 1.14 -1.65 1.29
N ASP A 177 1.06 -0.69 2.21
CA ASP A 177 0.86 0.74 1.96
C ASP A 177 2.15 1.52 1.66
N ASP A 178 3.32 0.96 1.93
CA ASP A 178 4.61 1.59 1.66
C ASP A 178 4.99 1.37 0.17
N VAL A 179 4.86 2.44 -0.63
CA VAL A 179 5.27 2.45 -2.03
C VAL A 179 6.53 3.29 -2.20
N LEU A 180 7.62 2.63 -2.61
CA LEU A 180 8.85 3.30 -3.03
C LEU A 180 8.95 3.29 -4.56
N ILE A 181 9.29 4.43 -5.15
CA ILE A 181 9.55 4.58 -6.59
C ILE A 181 10.94 5.15 -6.78
N PHE A 182 11.73 4.51 -7.64
CA PHE A 182 13.09 4.90 -8.00
C PHE A 182 13.13 5.28 -9.48
N CYS A 183 13.52 6.52 -9.78
CA CYS A 183 13.55 6.99 -11.16
C CYS A 183 14.57 8.11 -11.40
N ARG A 184 14.75 8.50 -12.66
CA ARG A 184 15.51 9.72 -12.99
C ARG A 184 14.69 10.97 -12.65
N GLY A 185 15.34 11.97 -12.07
CA GLY A 185 14.75 13.22 -11.61
C GLY A 185 14.40 14.23 -12.71
N THR A 186 13.81 13.76 -13.81
CA THR A 186 13.31 14.64 -14.88
C THR A 186 11.90 15.13 -14.57
N VAL A 187 11.57 16.35 -15.01
CA VAL A 187 10.22 16.91 -14.87
C VAL A 187 9.17 16.04 -15.56
N LYS A 188 9.53 15.41 -16.69
CA LYS A 188 8.65 14.49 -17.43
C LYS A 188 8.30 13.26 -16.59
N ASN A 189 9.29 12.59 -16.00
CA ASN A 189 9.06 11.44 -15.12
C ASN A 189 8.11 11.80 -13.97
N LEU A 190 8.38 12.90 -13.27
CA LEU A 190 7.57 13.31 -12.12
C LEU A 190 6.12 13.62 -12.49
N LYS A 191 5.89 14.34 -13.60
CA LYS A 191 4.54 14.61 -14.10
C LYS A 191 3.80 13.33 -14.49
N ASN A 192 4.50 12.40 -15.14
CA ASN A 192 3.92 11.14 -15.54
C ASN A 192 3.54 10.29 -14.31
N ILE A 193 4.42 10.21 -13.30
CA ILE A 193 4.12 9.51 -12.03
C ILE A 193 2.89 10.10 -11.37
N MET A 194 2.82 11.43 -11.23
CA MET A 194 1.67 12.10 -10.63
C MET A 194 0.37 11.81 -11.39
N SER A 195 0.38 11.90 -12.72
CA SER A 195 -0.78 11.60 -13.55
C SER A 195 -1.21 10.13 -13.43
N THR A 196 -0.26 9.20 -13.33
CA THR A 196 -0.57 7.78 -13.11
C THR A 196 -1.22 7.54 -11.75
N PHE A 197 -0.78 8.22 -10.69
CA PHE A 197 -1.43 8.12 -9.38
C PHE A 197 -2.82 8.75 -9.36
N GLU A 198 -3.06 9.79 -10.15
CA GLU A 198 -4.40 10.35 -10.35
C GLU A 198 -5.33 9.36 -11.07
N VAL A 199 -4.85 8.74 -12.15
CA VAL A 199 -5.58 7.67 -12.86
C VAL A 199 -5.84 6.48 -11.94
N TYR A 200 -4.82 6.04 -11.19
CA TYR A 200 -4.95 4.97 -10.22
C TYR A 200 -6.04 5.30 -9.19
N GLY A 201 -5.99 6.48 -8.56
CA GLY A 201 -6.98 6.87 -7.55
C GLY A 201 -8.39 7.03 -8.10
N ASN A 202 -8.54 7.49 -9.35
CA ASN A 202 -9.85 7.56 -10.01
C ASN A 202 -10.45 6.18 -10.30
N ILE A 203 -9.63 5.15 -10.52
CA ILE A 203 -10.07 3.79 -10.82
C ILE A 203 -10.27 2.97 -9.53
N SER A 204 -9.30 3.02 -8.61
CA SER A 204 -9.27 2.18 -7.41
C SER A 204 -9.98 2.82 -6.20
N GLY A 205 -10.20 4.13 -6.23
CA GLY A 205 -10.64 4.91 -5.07
C GLY A 205 -9.53 5.16 -4.03
N GLN A 206 -8.33 4.61 -4.22
CA GLN A 206 -7.20 4.82 -3.30
C GLN A 206 -6.47 6.12 -3.62
N LEU A 207 -6.45 7.04 -2.67
CA LEU A 207 -5.93 8.40 -2.88
C LEU A 207 -4.57 8.58 -2.21
N VAL A 208 -3.63 9.19 -2.91
CA VAL A 208 -2.31 9.52 -2.35
C VAL A 208 -2.40 10.73 -1.40
N ASN A 209 -1.68 10.65 -0.28
CA ASN A 209 -1.40 11.77 0.60
C ASN A 209 -0.06 12.43 0.24
N TRP A 210 -0.10 13.37 -0.71
CA TRP A 210 1.10 14.06 -1.18
C TRP A 210 1.87 14.81 -0.07
N GLY A 211 1.16 15.29 0.96
CA GLY A 211 1.77 16.00 2.09
C GLY A 211 2.51 15.11 3.10
N LYS A 212 2.13 13.83 3.20
CA LYS A 212 2.87 12.80 3.96
C LYS A 212 3.89 12.05 3.09
N SER A 213 3.75 12.11 1.78
CA SER A 213 4.70 11.55 0.83
C SER A 213 6.01 12.35 0.83
N SER A 214 7.11 11.67 0.55
CA SER A 214 8.46 12.24 0.62
C SER A 214 9.25 11.97 -0.65
N ILE A 215 10.04 12.96 -1.07
CA ILE A 215 10.96 12.86 -2.21
C ILE A 215 12.40 12.94 -1.73
N TYR A 216 13.24 12.04 -2.19
CA TYR A 216 14.66 11.91 -1.83
C TYR A 216 15.50 12.12 -3.08
N PHE A 217 16.54 12.94 -2.99
CA PHE A 217 17.41 13.25 -4.12
C PHE A 217 18.78 12.62 -3.96
N GLY A 218 19.31 12.04 -5.03
CA GLY A 218 20.72 11.64 -5.08
C GLY A 218 21.64 12.85 -4.96
N SER A 219 22.87 12.61 -4.50
CA SER A 219 23.90 13.65 -4.30
C SER A 219 24.30 14.40 -5.57
N SER A 220 23.88 13.92 -6.74
CA SER A 220 24.11 14.54 -8.04
C SER A 220 23.12 15.65 -8.41
N VAL A 221 22.04 15.85 -7.64
CA VAL A 221 21.03 16.88 -7.90
C VAL A 221 21.34 18.14 -7.08
N SER A 222 21.35 19.31 -7.73
CA SER A 222 21.65 20.57 -7.05
C SER A 222 20.51 21.04 -6.12
N PRO A 223 20.79 21.73 -5.00
CA PRO A 223 19.77 22.21 -4.07
C PRO A 223 18.68 23.09 -4.72
N SER A 224 19.07 24.00 -5.62
CA SER A 224 18.12 24.84 -6.35
C SER A 224 17.15 24.02 -7.22
N ARG A 225 17.65 22.92 -7.78
CA ARG A 225 16.82 21.99 -8.55
C ARG A 225 15.93 21.16 -7.63
N ASN A 226 16.42 20.71 -6.47
CA ASN A 226 15.61 20.00 -5.47
C ASN A 226 14.37 20.82 -5.10
N GLY A 227 14.54 22.11 -4.79
CA GLY A 227 13.41 23.01 -4.48
C GLY A 227 12.40 23.16 -5.64
N ARG A 228 12.88 23.21 -6.88
CA ARG A 228 11.99 23.27 -8.07
C ARG A 228 11.21 21.97 -8.27
N LEU A 229 11.86 20.83 -8.10
CA LEU A 229 11.21 19.52 -8.24
C LEU A 229 10.24 19.26 -7.07
N GLN A 230 10.59 19.66 -5.86
CA GLN A 230 9.70 19.63 -4.69
C GLN A 230 8.42 20.42 -4.94
N SER A 231 8.55 21.67 -5.40
CA SER A 231 7.40 22.55 -5.67
C SER A 231 6.49 22.00 -6.78
N LEU A 232 7.05 21.21 -7.70
CA LEU A 232 6.27 20.56 -8.77
C LEU A 232 5.40 19.42 -8.24
N VAL A 233 5.94 18.60 -7.32
CA VAL A 233 5.27 17.37 -6.85
C VAL A 233 4.45 17.58 -5.57
N GLY A 234 4.69 18.66 -4.82
CA GLY A 234 3.97 18.95 -3.58
C GLY A 234 4.33 18.02 -2.41
N MET A 235 5.50 17.36 -2.45
CA MET A 235 6.00 16.47 -1.42
C MET A 235 7.00 17.16 -0.49
N GLN A 236 7.23 16.57 0.68
CA GLN A 236 8.32 16.98 1.54
C GLN A 236 9.66 16.42 1.04
N ILE A 237 10.74 17.19 1.16
CA ILE A 237 12.08 16.66 0.87
C ILE A 237 12.50 15.81 2.07
N GLY A 238 12.65 14.51 1.84
CA GLY A 238 13.18 13.58 2.83
C GLY A 238 14.70 13.66 2.94
N GLN A 239 15.24 13.13 4.03
CA GLN A 239 16.68 13.02 4.27
C GLN A 239 17.06 11.55 4.42
N LEU A 240 18.27 11.19 3.98
CA LEU A 240 18.86 9.89 4.28
C LEU A 240 19.62 9.98 5.63
N PRO A 241 19.57 8.93 6.47
CA PRO A 241 18.79 7.72 6.28
C PRO A 241 17.30 7.91 6.56
N PHE A 242 16.44 7.13 5.91
CA PHE A 242 15.00 7.06 6.23
C PHE A 242 14.58 5.63 6.56
N PHE A 243 13.51 5.48 7.33
CA PHE A 243 12.98 4.17 7.69
C PHE A 243 12.07 3.61 6.60
N TYR A 244 12.36 2.38 6.19
CA TYR A 244 11.53 1.55 5.33
C TYR A 244 11.33 0.19 6.01
N LEU A 245 10.08 -0.21 6.23
CA LEU A 245 9.72 -1.46 6.91
C LEU A 245 10.40 -1.64 8.28
N GLY A 246 10.60 -0.55 9.00
CA GLY A 246 11.24 -0.53 10.32
C GLY A 246 12.77 -0.51 10.31
N VAL A 247 13.41 -0.51 9.13
CA VAL A 247 14.87 -0.51 8.99
C VAL A 247 15.36 0.82 8.38
N PRO A 248 16.40 1.46 8.93
CA PRO A 248 16.99 2.65 8.32
C PRO A 248 17.76 2.28 7.05
N LEU A 249 17.44 2.95 5.94
CA LEU A 249 18.14 2.87 4.66
C LEU A 249 19.10 4.06 4.53
N PHE A 250 20.37 3.79 4.21
CA PHE A 250 21.46 4.78 4.18
C PHE A 250 21.84 5.20 2.77
#